data_AF-A0A0D1MHU7-F1
#
_entry.id   AF-A0A0D1MHU7-F1
#
_cell.length_a   1.000
_cell.length_b   1.000
_cell.length_c   1.000
_cell.angle_alpha   90.00
_cell.angle_beta   90.00
_cell.angle_gamma   90.00
#
_symmetry.space_group_name_H-M   'P 1'
#
loop_
_entity.id
_entity.type
_entity.pdbx_description
1 polymer ?
#
loop_
_entity_poly.entity_id
_entity_poly.type
_entity_poly.pdbx_seq_one_letter_code
_entity_poly.pdbx_strand_id
1 'polypeptide(L)' 'MRTNIEIDDALMAEALQRSGLKTKRDVVQFVLNRYVNIERQREALEGLRGLGWDGDLDAMRTDDPVREWG' A
#
# COMPACT_ATOMS: atom_id res chain seq x y z
N MET A 1 -6.04 -24.84 -1.01
CA MET A 1 -6.18 -25.35 -2.40
C MET A 1 -4.79 -25.54 -2.98
N ARG A 2 -4.54 -26.63 -3.72
CA ARG A 2 -3.28 -26.84 -4.44
C ARG A 2 -3.53 -26.55 -5.91
N THR A 3 -2.75 -25.63 -6.48
CA THR A 3 -2.88 -25.18 -7.87
C THR A 3 -1.50 -25.21 -8.51
N ASN A 4 -1.43 -25.67 -9.75
CA ASN A 4 -0.21 -25.57 -10.56
C ASN A 4 -0.38 -24.38 -11.50
N ILE A 5 0.53 -23.41 -11.41
CA ILE A 5 0.56 -22.21 -12.25
C ILE A 5 1.98 -22.03 -12.75
N GLU A 6 2.12 -21.60 -14.00
CA GLU A 6 3.41 -21.24 -14.59
C GLU A 6 3.71 -19.78 -14.23
N ILE A 7 4.92 -19.53 -13.72
CA ILE A 7 5.42 -18.20 -13.37
C ILE A 7 6.82 -18.11 -13.95
N ASP A 8 7.15 -16.97 -14.56
CA ASP A 8 8.49 -16.68 -15.03
C ASP A 8 9.53 -16.83 -13.90
N ASP A 9 10.58 -17.61 -14.17
CA ASP A 9 11.57 -17.95 -13.15
C ASP A 9 12.45 -16.76 -12.77
N ALA A 10 12.74 -15.85 -13.70
CA ALA A 10 13.50 -14.64 -13.40
C ALA A 10 12.70 -13.70 -12.49
N LEU A 11 11.39 -13.53 -12.76
CA LEU A 11 10.48 -12.77 -11.91
C LEU A 11 10.38 -13.38 -10.51
N MET A 12 10.25 -14.69 -10.40
CA MET A 12 10.19 -15.36 -9.10
C MET A 12 11.51 -15.25 -8.33
N ALA A 13 12.65 -15.34 -9.00
CA ALA A 13 13.96 -15.14 -8.39
C ALA A 13 14.13 -13.72 -7.86
N GLU A 14 13.76 -12.71 -8.65
CA GLU A 14 13.77 -11.31 -8.23
C GLU A 14 12.83 -11.08 -7.04
N ALA A 15 11.62 -11.64 -7.08
CA ALA A 15 10.66 -11.52 -5.99
C ALA A 15 11.17 -12.14 -4.68
N LEU A 16 11.81 -13.31 -4.74
CA LEU A 16 12.45 -13.95 -3.58
C LEU A 16 13.58 -13.07 -3.03
N GLN A 17 14.46 -12.56 -3.90
CA GLN A 17 15.57 -11.70 -3.51
C GLN A 17 15.11 -10.42 -2.83
N ARG A 18 14.09 -9.74 -3.39
CA ARG A 18 13.58 -8.46 -2.87
C ARG A 18 12.73 -8.64 -1.61
N SER A 19 11.96 -9.72 -1.53
CA SER A 19 11.09 -9.97 -0.37
C SER A 19 11.81 -10.61 0.82
N GLY A 20 12.96 -11.26 0.59
CA GLY A 20 13.67 -12.05 1.60
C GLY A 20 12.94 -13.34 2.01
N LEU A 21 11.89 -13.72 1.28
CA LEU A 21 11.12 -14.93 1.55
C LEU A 21 11.86 -16.17 1.05
N LYS A 22 11.64 -17.30 1.72
CA LYS A 22 12.40 -18.54 1.47
C LYS A 22 11.81 -19.41 0.37
N THR A 23 10.49 -19.31 0.11
CA THR A 23 9.80 -20.25 -0.78
C THR A 23 8.92 -19.53 -1.80
N LYS A 24 8.83 -20.10 -3.01
CA LYS A 24 7.93 -19.61 -4.07
C LYS A 24 6.48 -19.50 -3.58
N ARG A 25 6.04 -20.45 -2.74
CA ARG A 25 4.70 -20.46 -2.14
C ARG A 25 4.46 -19.25 -1.23
N ASP A 26 5.42 -18.91 -0.38
CA ASP A 26 5.26 -17.79 0.54
C ASP A 26 5.25 -16.45 -0.21
N VAL A 27 6.05 -16.32 -1.28
CA VAL A 27 5.99 -15.16 -2.19
C VAL A 27 4.61 -15.03 -2.82
N VAL A 28 4.07 -16.10 -3.40
CA VAL A 28 2.72 -16.09 -4.01
C VAL A 28 1.66 -15.71 -2.98
N GLN A 29 1.70 -16.31 -1.79
CA GLN A 29 0.75 -16.00 -0.72
C GLN A 29 0.85 -14.53 -0.27
N PHE A 30 2.07 -14.02 -0.13
CA PHE A 30 2.33 -12.62 0.24
C PHE A 30 1.77 -11.66 -0.81
N VAL A 31 2.04 -11.90 -2.10
CA VAL A 31 1.57 -11.05 -3.19
C VAL A 31 0.05 -11.05 -3.28
N LEU A 32 -0.60 -12.22 -3.15
CA LEU A 32 -2.06 -12.30 -3.16
C LEU A 32 -2.70 -11.54 -1.99
N ASN A 33 -2.16 -11.70 -0.78
CA ASN A 33 -2.63 -10.94 0.39
C ASN A 33 -2.44 -9.43 0.19
N ARG A 34 -1.29 -9.02 -0.34
CA ARG A 34 -0.99 -7.61 -0.62
C ARG A 34 -1.95 -7.03 -1.65
N TYR A 35 -2.21 -7.75 -2.73
CA TYR A 35 -3.14 -7.34 -3.78
C TYR A 35 -4.55 -7.10 -3.21
N VAL A 36 -5.10 -8.07 -2.48
CA VAL A 36 -6.44 -7.93 -1.85
C VAL A 36 -6.50 -6.73 -0.90
N ASN A 37 -5.44 -6.49 -0.12
CA ASN A 37 -5.41 -5.34 0.78
C ASN A 37 -5.36 -4.00 0.02
N ILE A 38 -4.62 -3.92 -1.09
CA ILE A 38 -4.59 -2.73 -1.94
C ILE A 38 -5.99 -2.45 -2.53
N GLU A 39 -6.67 -3.47 -3.04
CA GLU A 39 -8.01 -3.29 -3.61
C GLU A 39 -9.02 -2.84 -2.54
N ARG A 40 -8.97 -3.40 -1.32
CA ARG A 40 -9.80 -2.94 -0.20
C ARG A 40 -9.53 -1.47 0.17
N GLN A 41 -8.26 -1.07 0.20
CA GLN A 41 -7.88 0.32 0.46
C GLN A 41 -8.39 1.25 -0.64
N ARG A 42 -8.29 0.82 -1.91
CA ARG A 42 -8.81 1.56 -3.05
C ARG A 42 -10.33 1.74 -2.96
N GLU A 43 -11.08 0.68 -2.65
CA GLU A 43 -12.53 0.75 -2.45
C GLU A 43 -12.89 1.72 -1.32
N ALA A 44 -12.15 1.68 -0.20
CA ALA A 44 -12.35 2.61 0.90
C ALA A 44 -12.12 4.07 0.47
N LEU A 45 -11.03 4.35 -0.27
CA LEU A 45 -10.72 5.68 -0.79
C LEU A 45 -11.78 6.19 -1.77
N GLU A 46 -12.31 5.34 -2.65
CA GLU A 46 -13.44 5.68 -3.51
C GLU A 46 -14.68 6.03 -2.69
N GLY A 47 -14.93 5.32 -1.58
CA GLY A 47 -16.01 5.64 -0.65
C GLY A 47 -15.86 7.00 0.06
N LEU A 48 -14.63 7.51 0.17
CA LEU A 48 -14.36 8.85 0.71
C LEU A 48 -14.54 9.97 -0.34
N ARG A 49 -14.64 9.62 -1.63
CA ARG A 49 -14.76 10.59 -2.71
C ARG A 49 -16.05 11.39 -2.55
N GLY A 50 -15.92 12.71 -2.53
CA GLY A 50 -17.07 13.62 -2.44
C GLY A 50 -17.57 13.90 -1.02
N LEU A 51 -16.93 13.35 0.02
CA LEU A 51 -17.22 13.72 1.41
C LEU A 51 -16.92 15.20 1.72
N GLY A 52 -16.16 15.87 0.87
CA GLY A 52 -15.74 17.25 1.07
C GLY A 52 -14.74 17.39 2.22
N TRP A 53 -14.29 18.63 2.45
CA TRP A 53 -13.49 19.00 3.61
C TRP A 53 -13.79 20.46 3.93
N ASP A 54 -14.24 20.73 5.16
CA ASP A 54 -14.81 22.03 5.57
C ASP A 54 -13.80 22.99 6.22
N GLY A 55 -12.51 22.65 6.23
CA GLY A 55 -11.51 23.54 6.82
C GLY A 55 -11.06 24.65 5.86
N ASP A 56 -10.21 25.53 6.38
CA ASP A 56 -9.52 26.56 5.59
C ASP A 56 -8.05 26.15 5.40
N LEU A 57 -7.68 25.81 4.15
CA LEU A 57 -6.33 25.38 3.79
C LEU A 57 -5.29 26.49 3.97
N ASP A 58 -5.70 27.75 3.79
CA ASP A 58 -4.78 28.88 3.88
C ASP A 58 -4.51 29.20 5.35
N ALA A 59 -5.54 29.21 6.19
CA ALA A 59 -5.38 29.38 7.64
C ALA A 59 -4.40 28.36 8.25
N MET A 60 -4.50 27.08 7.86
CA MET A 60 -3.62 26.01 8.34
C MET A 60 -2.15 26.15 7.91
N ARG A 61 -1.87 26.86 6.82
CA ARG A 61 -0.49 27.07 6.32
C ARG A 61 0.19 28.28 6.94
N THR A 62 -0.60 29.26 7.39
CA THR A 62 -0.10 30.47 8.06
C THR A 62 0.08 30.33 9.56
N ASP A 63 -0.45 29.26 10.18
CA ASP A 63 -0.12 28.92 11.56
C ASP A 63 1.35 28.48 11.60
N ASP A 64 2.23 29.42 11.95
CA ASP A 64 3.66 29.20 12.16
C ASP A 64 3.90 28.88 13.65
N PRO A 65 4.00 27.60 14.06
CA PRO A 65 4.23 27.24 15.45
C PRO A 65 5.67 27.57 15.92
N VAL A 66 6.52 28.14 15.06
CA VAL A 66 7.96 28.33 15.35
C VAL A 66 8.23 29.56 16.23
N ARG A 67 7.20 30.26 16.74
CA ARG A 67 7.37 31.47 17.57
C ARG A 67 7.34 31.30 19.09
N GLU A 68 7.33 30.07 19.63
CA GLU A 68 7.25 29.84 21.09
C GLU A 68 8.41 29.07 21.73
N TRP A 69 9.53 28.86 21.03
CA TRP A 69 10.74 28.27 21.62
C TRP A 69 11.79 29.37 21.79
N GLY A 70 11.57 30.22 22.81
CA GLY A 70 12.56 31.15 23.34
C GLY A 70 13.58 30.47 24.24
#